data_AF-A0A098S0R6-F1
#
_entry.id   AF-A0A098S0R6-F1
#
_cell.length_a   1.000
_cell.length_b   1.000
_cell.length_c   1.000
_cell.angle_alpha   90.00
_cell.angle_beta   90.00
_cell.angle_gamma   90.00
#
_symmetry.space_group_name_H-M   'P 1'
#
loop_
_entity.id
_entity.type
_entity.pdbx_description
1 polymer ?
#
loop_
_entity_poly.entity_id
_entity_poly.type
_entity_poly.pdbx_seq_one_letter_code
_entity_poly.pdbx_strand_id
1 'polypeptide(L)' 'MSSGMEWIIRAYVYCTDFIINVANGTGLSYFEVNALLFILVWPVVSLGLLGYWVWLCFRYWQLEKEIHP' A
#
# COMPACT_ATOMS: atom_id res chain seq x y z
N MET A 1 -7.63 17.35 -23.46
CA MET A 1 -6.94 16.81 -22.27
C MET A 1 -6.49 15.40 -22.62
N SER A 2 -5.22 15.02 -22.42
CA SER A 2 -4.77 13.67 -22.79
C SER A 2 -5.50 12.63 -21.93
N SER A 3 -5.84 11.47 -22.50
CA SER A 3 -6.46 10.36 -21.75
C SER A 3 -5.64 9.96 -20.53
N GLY A 4 -4.31 10.13 -20.62
CA GLY A 4 -3.37 9.96 -19.52
C GLY A 4 -3.59 10.90 -18.33
N MET A 5 -3.89 12.17 -18.59
CA MET A 5 -4.09 13.15 -17.51
C MET A 5 -5.39 12.90 -16.73
N GLU A 6 -6.42 12.40 -17.43
CA GLU A 6 -7.75 12.20 -16.86
C GLU A 6 -7.77 11.09 -15.79
N TRP A 7 -7.10 9.96 -16.04
CA TRP A 7 -7.06 8.87 -15.07
C TRP A 7 -6.29 9.25 -13.80
N ILE A 8 -5.24 10.07 -13.94
CA ILE A 8 -4.45 10.57 -12.80
C ILE A 8 -5.33 11.44 -11.90
N ILE A 9 -6.08 12.36 -12.49
CA ILE A 9 -6.97 13.24 -11.75
C ILE A 9 -8.08 12.43 -11.06
N ARG A 10 -8.70 11.47 -11.77
CA ARG A 10 -9.75 10.61 -11.19
C ARG A 10 -9.22 9.77 -10.02
N ALA A 11 -8.03 9.19 -10.15
CA ALA A 11 -7.40 8.42 -9.08
C ALA A 11 -7.09 9.32 -7.87
N TYR A 12 -6.54 10.51 -8.10
CA TYR A 12 -6.26 11.47 -7.03
C TYR A 12 -7.52 11.91 -6.28
N VAL A 13 -8.60 12.22 -7.00
CA VAL A 13 -9.89 12.60 -6.39
C VAL A 13 -10.44 11.46 -5.55
N TYR A 14 -10.45 10.23 -6.09
CA TYR A 14 -10.93 9.06 -5.36
C TYR A 14 -10.15 8.80 -4.07
N CYS A 15 -8.81 8.88 -4.12
CA CYS A 15 -7.96 8.72 -2.94
C CYS A 15 -8.21 9.83 -1.91
N THR A 16 -8.37 11.07 -2.35
CA THR A 16 -8.66 12.20 -1.47
C THR A 16 -10.02 12.03 -0.79
N ASP A 17 -11.06 11.67 -1.55
CA ASP A 17 -12.41 11.41 -1.01
C ASP A 17 -12.41 10.27 0.00
N PHE A 18 -11.60 9.22 -0.23
CA PHE A 18 -11.42 8.14 0.73
C PHE A 18 -10.82 8.66 2.06
N ILE A 19 -9.74 9.44 2.01
CA ILE A 19 -9.12 10.02 3.21
C ILE A 19 -10.13 10.90 3.97
N ILE A 20 -10.90 11.72 3.25
CA ILE A 20 -11.91 12.61 3.84
C ILE A 20 -13.03 11.79 4.52
N ASN A 21 -13.51 10.72 3.90
CA ASN A 21 -14.52 9.85 4.50
C ASN A 21 -14.00 9.14 5.75
N VAL A 22 -12.74 8.70 5.74
CA VAL A 22 -12.09 8.13 6.93
C VAL A 22 -11.95 9.19 8.04
N ALA A 23 -11.54 10.41 7.70
CA ALA A 23 -11.47 11.54 8.63
C ALA A 23 -12.83 11.82 9.28
N ASN A 24 -13.88 11.91 8.47
CA ASN A 24 -15.25 12.10 8.95
C ASN A 24 -15.74 10.95 9.85
N GLY A 25 -15.41 9.70 9.52
CA GLY A 25 -15.79 8.52 10.30
C GLY A 25 -15.00 8.34 11.60
N THR A 26 -13.77 8.84 11.66
CA THR A 26 -12.89 8.75 12.84
C THR A 26 -12.92 10.00 13.71
N GLY A 27 -13.51 11.10 13.23
CA GLY A 27 -13.48 12.40 13.90
C GLY A 27 -12.12 13.10 13.85
N LEU A 28 -11.17 12.58 13.08
CA LEU A 28 -9.83 13.14 12.89
C LEU A 28 -9.83 14.16 11.76
N SER A 29 -8.84 15.05 11.74
CA SER A 29 -8.61 15.94 10.60
C SER A 29 -8.03 15.18 9.40
N TYR A 30 -8.25 15.72 8.20
CA TYR A 30 -7.64 15.22 6.96
C TYR A 30 -6.12 15.05 7.10
N PHE A 31 -5.44 16.01 7.74
CA PHE A 31 -3.99 15.98 7.90
C PHE A 31 -3.53 14.85 8.84
N GLU A 32 -4.27 14.56 9.90
CA GLU A 32 -3.96 13.48 10.84
C GLU A 32 -4.14 12.11 10.18
N VAL A 33 -5.24 11.90 9.45
CA VAL A 33 -5.44 10.65 8.70
C VAL A 33 -4.37 10.47 7.63
N ASN A 34 -4.02 11.54 6.93
CA ASN A 34 -2.96 11.51 5.94
C ASN A 34 -1.60 11.15 6.57
N ALA A 35 -1.27 11.73 7.73
CA ALA A 35 -0.05 11.41 8.47
C ALA A 35 -0.03 9.94 8.93
N LEU A 36 -1.14 9.43 9.47
CA LEU A 36 -1.26 8.01 9.86
C LEU A 36 -1.04 7.07 8.66
N LEU A 37 -1.59 7.41 7.50
CA LEU A 37 -1.44 6.57 6.32
C LEU A 37 0.01 6.54 5.82
N PHE A 38 0.69 7.68 5.76
CA PHE A 38 2.05 7.76 5.22
C PHE A 38 3.16 7.38 6.22
N ILE A 39 2.96 7.62 7.52
CA ILE A 39 4.00 7.37 8.54
C ILE A 39 3.82 5.99 9.18
N LEU A 40 2.60 5.49 9.28
CA LEU A 40 2.30 4.22 9.95
C LEU A 40 1.94 3.13 8.94
N VAL A 41 0.88 3.33 8.15
CA VAL A 41 0.40 2.28 7.24
C VAL A 41 1.43 1.97 6.16
N TRP A 42 2.00 2.99 5.52
CA TRP A 42 2.92 2.79 4.41
C TRP A 42 4.21 2.04 4.80
N PRO A 43 4.92 2.37 5.91
CA PRO A 43 6.07 1.60 6.35
C PRO A 43 5.71 0.18 6.78
N VAL A 44 4.57 -0.02 7.46
CA VAL A 44 4.12 -1.36 7.86
C VAL A 44 3.85 -2.24 6.64
N VAL A 45 3.15 -1.72 5.64
CA VAL A 45 2.89 -2.44 4.38
C VAL A 45 4.21 -2.75 3.67
N SER A 46 5.13 -1.79 3.61
CA SER A 46 6.43 -1.95 2.96
C SER A 46 7.27 -3.04 3.65
N LEU A 47 7.34 -3.02 4.98
CA LEU A 47 8.04 -4.04 5.78
C LEU A 47 7.35 -5.40 5.66
N GLY A 48 6.02 -5.45 5.65
CA GLY A 48 5.25 -6.68 5.46
C GLY A 48 5.50 -7.31 4.10
N LEU A 49 5.52 -6.52 3.03
CA LEU A 49 5.85 -6.98 1.68
C LEU A 49 7.30 -7.47 1.58
N LEU A 50 8.25 -6.78 2.21
CA LEU A 50 9.64 -7.23 2.28
C LEU A 50 9.76 -8.56 3.04
N GLY A 51 9.09 -8.70 4.18
CA GLY A 51 9.05 -9.95 4.94
C GLY A 51 8.44 -11.10 4.13
N TYR A 52 7.34 -10.84 3.42
CA TYR A 52 6.70 -11.80 2.53
C TYR A 52 7.63 -12.21 1.38
N TRP A 53 8.34 -11.25 0.78
CA TRP A 53 9.32 -11.53 -0.26
C TRP A 53 10.46 -12.42 0.26
N VAL A 54 11.01 -12.14 1.44
CA VAL A 54 12.05 -12.99 2.06
C VAL A 54 11.51 -14.40 2.31
N TRP A 55 10.28 -14.51 2.82
CA TRP A 55 9.64 -15.81 3.04
C TRP A 55 9.45 -16.60 1.74
N LEU A 56 9.02 -15.94 0.67
CA LEU A 56 8.90 -16.55 -0.66
C LEU A 56 10.25 -17.04 -1.17
N CYS A 57 11.32 -16.25 -1.02
CA CYS A 57 12.67 -16.67 -1.42
C CYS A 57 13.14 -17.90 -0.63
N PHE A 58 12.89 -17.94 0.67
CA PHE A 58 13.23 -19.10 1.50
C PHE A 58 12.46 -20.35 1.07
N ARG A 59 11.16 -20.22 0.81
CA ARG A 59 10.32 -21.32 0.31
C ARG A 59 10.78 -21.80 -1.06
N TYR A 60 11.14 -20.89 -1.96
CA TYR A 60 11.65 -21.22 -3.29
C TYR A 60 12.94 -22.05 -3.18
N TRP A 61 13.87 -21.64 -2.33
CA TRP A 61 15.13 -22.36 -2.12
C TRP A 61 14.93 -23.77 -1.55
N GLN A 62 13.93 -23.96 -0.68
CA GLN A 62 13.58 -25.30 -0.19
C GLN A 62 13.06 -26.19 -1.33
N LEU A 63 12.18 -25.66 -2.17
CA LEU A 63 11.61 -26.40 -3.30
C LEU A 63 12.67 -26.75 -4.36
N GLU A 64 13.63 -25.85 -4.62
CA GLU A 64 14.73 -26.11 -5.55
C GLU A 64 15.55 -27.34 -5.14
N LYS A 65 15.82 -27.50 -3.84
CA LYS A 65 16.54 -28.67 -3.30
C LYS A 65 15.77 -29.97 -3.36
N GLU A 66 14.44 -29.92 -3.31
CA GLU A 66 13.59 -31.10 -3.44
C GLU A 66 13.49 -31.60 -4.89
N ILE A 67 13.61 -30.70 -5.87
CA ILE A 67 13.47 -31.01 -7.30
C ILE A 67 14.81 -31.44 -7.94
N HIS A 68 15.93 -30.87 -7.49
CA HIS A 68 17.28 -31.23 -7.94
C HIS A 68 18.16 -31.70 -6.76
N PRO A 69 18.00 -32.96 -6.29
CA PRO A 69 18.82 -33.52 -5.22
C PRO A 69 20.29 -33.74 -5.61
#